data_AF-A0A961FW55-F1
#
_entry.id   AF-A0A961FW55-F1
#
_cell.length_a   1.000
_cell.length_b   1.000
_cell.length_c   1.000
_cell.angle_alpha   90.00
_cell.angle_beta   90.00
_cell.angle_gamma   90.00
#
_symmetry.space_group_name_H-M   'P 1'
#
loop_
_entity.id
_entity.type
_entity.pdbx_description
1 polymer ?
#
loop_
_entity_poly.entity_id
_entity_poly.type
_entity_poly.pdbx_seq_one_letter_code
_entity_poly.pdbx_strand_id
1 'polypeptide(L)' 'MPTKTITLELDAYEKLRLAKRGGESFTEVVRRAVWLDAPITGAELRDYFRKGGSGVSTKYLDAVEQTSDQDPVPDDPWA' A
#
# COMPACT_ATOMS: atom_id res chain seq x y z
N MET A 1 -3.82 32.72 4.73
CA MET A 1 -3.80 32.03 3.41
C MET A 1 -5.15 32.25 2.74
N PRO A 2 -5.22 32.34 1.42
CA PRO A 2 -6.50 32.33 0.71
C PRO A 2 -7.29 31.07 1.07
N THR A 3 -8.56 31.23 1.41
CA THR A 3 -9.47 30.14 1.79
C THR A 3 -10.52 29.95 0.70
N LYS A 4 -10.87 28.69 0.42
CA LYS A 4 -12.04 28.34 -0.38
C LYS A 4 -12.97 27.49 0.46
N THR A 5 -14.27 27.78 0.37
CA THR A 5 -15.32 26.94 0.96
C THR A 5 -15.78 25.96 -0.09
N ILE A 6 -15.88 24.68 0.29
CA ILE A 6 -16.40 23.61 -0.56
C ILE A 6 -17.60 22.96 0.14
N THR A 7 -18.55 22.49 -0.64
CA THR A 7 -19.61 21.60 -0.16
C THR A 7 -19.08 20.18 -0.15
N LEU A 8 -19.37 19.41 0.90
CA LEU A 8 -19.09 17.97 0.96
C LEU A 8 -20.39 17.20 1.15
N GLU A 9 -20.45 16.02 0.54
CA GLU A 9 -21.40 14.99 0.94
C GLU A 9 -21.20 14.63 2.41
N LEU A 10 -22.29 14.24 3.08
CA LEU A 10 -22.28 14.00 4.52
C LEU A 10 -21.33 12.85 4.91
N ASP A 11 -21.28 11.79 4.10
CA ASP A 11 -20.40 10.65 4.36
C ASP A 11 -18.90 11.03 4.25
N ALA A 12 -18.56 11.92 3.30
CA ALA A 12 -17.22 12.42 3.12
C ALA A 12 -16.80 13.35 4.26
N TYR A 13 -17.72 14.19 4.76
CA TYR A 13 -17.49 14.97 5.98
C TYR A 13 -17.21 14.07 7.19
N GLU A 14 -18.04 13.04 7.41
CA GLU A 14 -17.87 12.13 8.55
C GLU A 14 -16.54 11.37 8.49
N LYS A 15 -16.09 10.94 7.29
CA LYS A 15 -14.76 10.34 7.10
C LYS A 15 -13.64 11.28 7.54
N LEU A 16 -13.70 12.56 7.16
CA LEU A 16 -12.72 13.56 7.58
C LEU A 16 -12.79 13.85 9.08
N ARG A 17 -13.99 13.88 9.66
CA ARG A 17 -14.22 14.10 11.09
C ARG A 17 -13.63 12.97 11.93
N LEU A 18 -13.82 11.72 11.52
CA LEU A 18 -13.24 10.54 12.18
C LEU A 18 -11.71 10.48 12.06
N ALA A 19 -11.16 10.93 10.94
CA ALA A 19 -9.71 10.95 10.72
C ALA A 19 -8.98 12.07 11.47
N LYS A 20 -9.71 13.06 11.99
CA LYS A 20 -9.18 14.26 12.65
C LYS A 20 -8.70 13.96 14.08
N ARG A 21 -7.48 14.37 14.40
CA ARG A 21 -6.88 14.28 15.73
C ARG A 21 -7.19 15.54 16.57
N GLY A 22 -7.05 15.45 17.89
CA GLY A 22 -7.26 16.58 18.80
C GLY A 22 -6.31 17.75 18.47
N GLY A 23 -6.87 18.96 18.32
CA GLY A 23 -6.11 20.17 17.97
C GLY A 23 -5.75 20.32 16.49
N GLU A 24 -5.91 19.28 15.67
CA GLU A 24 -5.71 19.33 14.21
C GLU A 24 -6.82 20.18 13.57
N SER A 25 -6.55 20.80 12.43
CA SER A 25 -7.51 21.48 11.55
C SER A 25 -7.96 20.56 10.41
N PHE A 26 -9.11 20.83 9.77
CA PHE A 26 -9.51 20.01 8.61
C PHE A 26 -8.55 20.16 7.41
N THR A 27 -7.90 21.31 7.28
CA THR A 27 -6.87 21.52 6.26
C THR A 27 -5.67 20.59 6.47
N GLU A 28 -5.26 20.35 7.71
CA GLU A 28 -4.17 19.41 8.03
C GLU A 28 -4.57 17.96 7.74
N VAL A 29 -5.79 17.56 8.07
CA VAL A 29 -6.33 16.23 7.73
C VAL A 29 -6.27 15.99 6.21
N VAL A 30 -6.76 16.94 5.41
CA VAL A 30 -6.75 16.83 3.95
C VAL A 30 -5.32 16.79 3.39
N ARG A 31 -4.39 17.57 3.96
CA ARG A 31 -2.98 17.60 3.52
C ARG A 31 -2.22 16.30 3.80
N ARG A 32 -2.53 15.61 4.90
CA ARG A 32 -1.88 14.33 5.23
C ARG A 32 -2.59 13.11 4.63
N ALA A 33 -3.74 13.30 4.00
CA ALA A 33 -4.48 12.21 3.40
C ALA A 33 -3.63 11.57 2.28
N VAL A 34 -3.47 10.25 2.35
CA VAL A 34 -2.86 9.46 1.28
C VAL A 34 -3.99 9.00 0.38
N TRP A 35 -4.07 9.59 -0.80
CA TRP A 35 -4.97 9.17 -1.86
C TRP A 35 -4.28 8.05 -2.62
N LEU A 36 -4.48 6.82 -2.16
CA LEU A 36 -4.06 5.66 -2.92
C LEU A 36 -4.86 5.65 -4.22
N ASP A 37 -4.18 5.41 -5.34
CA ASP A 37 -4.88 5.03 -6.56
C ASP A 37 -5.79 3.83 -6.25
N ALA A 38 -6.93 3.76 -6.94
CA ALA A 38 -7.86 2.67 -6.74
C ALA A 38 -7.10 1.34 -6.77
N PRO A 39 -7.32 0.43 -5.78
CA PRO A 39 -6.61 -0.83 -5.74
C PRO A 39 -6.84 -1.57 -7.05
N ILE A 40 -5.80 -2.23 -7.55
CA ILE A 40 -5.88 -2.93 -8.84
C ILE A 40 -7.02 -3.93 -8.76
N THR A 41 -7.87 -3.93 -9.78
CA THR A 41 -8.95 -4.88 -9.88
C THR A 41 -8.40 -6.29 -10.11
N GLY A 42 -9.18 -7.32 -9.76
CA GLY A 42 -8.78 -8.72 -10.06
C GLY A 42 -8.54 -8.96 -11.56
N ALA A 43 -9.22 -8.22 -12.43
CA ALA A 43 -9.00 -8.27 -13.87
C ALA A 43 -7.61 -7.73 -14.25
N GLU A 44 -7.20 -6.59 -13.68
CA GLU A 44 -5.88 -6.01 -13.90
C GLU A 44 -4.77 -6.89 -13.32
N LEU A 45 -5.00 -7.50 -12.15
CA LEU A 45 -4.07 -8.47 -11.56
C LEU A 45 -3.86 -9.68 -12.48
N ARG A 46 -4.93 -10.22 -13.06
CA ARG A 46 -4.86 -11.34 -13.98
C ARG A 46 -4.08 -10.98 -15.25
N ASP A 47 -4.35 -9.80 -15.80
CA ASP A 47 -3.67 -9.33 -17.01
C ASP A 47 -2.19 -9.05 -16.75
N TYR A 48 -1.83 -8.58 -15.55
CA TYR A 48 -0.45 -8.47 -15.10
C TYR A 48 0.29 -9.82 -15.13
N PHE A 49 -0.30 -10.89 -14.55
CA PHE A 49 0.31 -12.22 -14.58
C PHE A 49 0.42 -12.79 -16.01
N ARG A 50 -0.58 -12.54 -16.87
CA ARG A 50 -0.53 -12.96 -18.29
C ARG A 50 0.59 -12.27 -19.07
N LYS A 51 0.97 -11.05 -18.70
CA LYS A 51 2.06 -10.30 -19.33
C LYS A 51 3.45 -10.65 -18.80
N GLY A 52 3.57 -11.69 -17.97
CA GLY A 52 4.83 -12.13 -17.39
C GLY A 52 5.02 -11.78 -15.92
N GLY A 53 4.00 -11.19 -15.27
CA GLY A 53 3.99 -10.93 -13.83
C GLY A 53 5.18 -10.06 -13.39
N SER A 54 5.90 -10.52 -12.37
CA SER A 54 7.04 -9.80 -11.78
C SER A 54 8.26 -9.69 -12.69
N GLY A 55 8.30 -10.41 -13.82
CA GLY A 55 9.48 -10.49 -14.67
C GLY A 55 10.65 -11.26 -14.05
N VAL A 56 10.43 -11.92 -12.90
CA VAL A 56 11.43 -12.76 -12.25
C VAL A 56 11.57 -14.07 -13.05
N SER A 57 12.78 -14.35 -13.53
CA SER A 57 13.04 -15.56 -14.31
C SER A 57 12.88 -16.82 -13.46
N THR A 58 12.43 -17.92 -14.09
CA THR A 58 12.36 -19.24 -13.45
C THR A 58 13.71 -19.66 -12.88
N LYS A 59 14.80 -19.44 -13.62
CA LYS A 59 16.17 -19.70 -13.15
C LYS A 59 16.49 -19.02 -11.81
N TYR A 60 16.03 -17.79 -11.61
CA TYR A 60 16.24 -17.07 -10.36
C TYR A 60 15.40 -17.68 -9.24
N LEU A 61 14.16 -18.05 -9.51
CA LEU A 61 13.29 -18.73 -8.54
C LEU A 61 13.90 -20.07 -8.12
N ASP A 62 14.38 -20.87 -9.08
CA ASP A 62 15.04 -22.15 -8.81
C ASP A 62 16.29 -21.97 -7.94
N ALA A 63 17.07 -20.90 -8.16
CA ALA A 63 18.25 -20.60 -7.36
C ALA A 63 17.89 -20.19 -5.91
N VAL A 64 16.81 -19.41 -5.73
CA VAL A 64 16.30 -19.04 -4.40
C VAL A 64 15.81 -20.27 -3.65
N GLU A 65 15.04 -21.14 -4.31
CA GLU A 65 14.54 -22.39 -3.74
C GLU A 65 15.70 -23.28 -3.26
N GLN A 66 16.71 -23.49 -4.12
CA GLN A 66 17.91 -24.27 -3.77
C GLN A 66 18.70 -23.68 -2.61
N THR A 67 18.76 -22.36 -2.51
CA THR A 67 19.47 -21.69 -1.41
C THR A 67 18.69 -21.88 -0.11
N SER A 68 17.35 -21.79 -0.14
CA SER A 68 16.51 -22.01 1.02
C SER A 68 16.62 -23.44 1.58
N ASP A 69 16.77 -24.45 0.73
CA ASP A 69 17.00 -25.84 1.16
C ASP A 69 18.33 -26.01 1.90
N GLN A 70 19.29 -25.12 1.65
CA GLN A 70 20.64 -25.15 2.22
C GLN A 70 20.88 -24.09 3.29
N ASP A 71 19.84 -23.36 3.70
CA ASP A 71 19.90 -22.32 4.73
C ASP A 71 19.31 -22.87 6.05
N PRO A 72 20.12 -23.57 6.88
CA PRO A 72 19.64 -24.04 8.16
C PRO A 72 19.33 -22.86 9.08
N VAL A 73 18.30 -23.01 9.90
CA VAL A 73 18.01 -22.04 10.96
C VAL A 73 19.25 -21.93 11.85
N PRO A 74 19.79 -20.71 12.08
CA PRO A 74 20.93 -20.53 12.97
C PRO A 74 20.63 -21.06 14.38
N ASP A 75 21.61 -21.71 15.00
CA ASP A 75 21.48 -22.23 16.37
C ASP A 75 21.17 -21.11 17.39
N ASP A 76 21.69 -19.91 17.15
CA ASP A 76 21.33 -18.68 17.86
C ASP A 76 20.93 -17.59 16.86
N PRO A 77 19.69 -17.09 16.90
CA PRO A 77 19.23 -16.02 16.03
C PRO A 77 19.86 -14.64 16.33
N TRP A 78 20.62 -14.50 17.42
CA TRP A 78 21.19 -13.24 17.90
C TRP A 78 22.68 -13.28 18.26
N ALA A 79 23.40 -14.38 18.01
CA ALA A 79 24.84 -14.47 18.25
C ALA A 79 25.68 -13.66 17.24
#